data_AF-A0A5Q0SI48-F1
#
_entry.id   AF-A0A5Q0SI48-F1
#
_cell.length_a   1.000
_cell.length_b   1.000
_cell.length_c   1.000
_cell.angle_alpha   90.00
_cell.angle_beta   90.00
_cell.angle_gamma   90.00
#
_symmetry.space_group_name_H-M   'P 1'
#
loop_
_entity.id
_entity.type
_entity.pdbx_description
1 polymer ?
#
loop_
_entity_poly.entity_id
_entity_poly.type
_entity_poly.pdbx_seq_one_letter_code
_entity_poly.pdbx_strand_id
1 'polypeptide(L)'
;MQDSKKIYDLSTRIAIDSYFKGLSSTQLVKLAENIYYHYDSYLDKGNVNASLPNFDVNLQYDKETLATIYSIASFILDNLRLNNVSYGVLSGISDFKRLSATIPLKVKVKEYNKGLSKSSEYYFVEEGDSVYHISRYANVKEGGGEAITYWIPFDVIKNKTIIEVLSSNSGLFDSVNVFSGEEFAKYNNFFLFFKNSSRKPLSYLNRFNFAWLSRQEINFMKSDWKKYYVPMLAEISNLVNKWAVIYAKQIGFSTPYYGLPNLLDATIKGNASYPVAYLIPYSKKARDYSLQGLTKEIHQIWIVLKILEARAHQLNELRLDFKQSSSVPIFVYGNYSVWHEFDLYPHTMCDGELWYNKVQWVQGIYEKVERCVEGGQSIPLRPDIAILRNARSCKDLEKGLKVDVIIEAKNLEFSVWEKNIDTQILPYKCIFDPKLMIVASLHSVPQIVKQYLNKQGIYLIENVYPGGNGMEQILKMIP
;
A
#
# COMPACT_ATOMS: atom_id res chain seq x y z
N MET A 1 -26.25 -9.15 -60.71
CA MET A 1 -26.15 -10.52 -60.13
C MET A 1 -25.01 -10.68 -59.12
N GLN A 2 -23.82 -10.10 -59.33
CA GLN A 2 -22.72 -10.16 -58.34
C GLN A 2 -23.01 -9.35 -57.07
N ASP A 3 -23.71 -8.21 -57.19
CA ASP A 3 -24.07 -7.38 -56.02
C ASP A 3 -25.23 -7.96 -55.22
N SER A 4 -26.14 -8.66 -55.89
CA SER A 4 -27.26 -9.40 -55.27
C SER A 4 -26.76 -10.46 -54.29
N LYS A 5 -25.65 -11.14 -54.63
CA LYS A 5 -25.03 -12.18 -53.80
C LYS A 5 -24.29 -11.59 -52.59
N LYS A 6 -23.60 -10.45 -52.77
CA LYS A 6 -22.97 -9.71 -51.66
C LYS A 6 -23.99 -9.17 -50.65
N ILE A 7 -25.14 -8.71 -51.13
CA ILE A 7 -26.23 -8.19 -50.28
C ILE A 7 -26.92 -9.34 -49.53
N TYR A 8 -27.10 -10.51 -50.16
CA TYR A 8 -27.62 -11.71 -49.50
C TYR A 8 -26.67 -12.25 -48.41
N ASP A 9 -25.36 -12.26 -48.67
CA ASP A 9 -24.36 -12.64 -47.66
C ASP A 9 -24.28 -11.64 -46.49
N LEU A 10 -24.52 -10.34 -46.77
CA LEU A 10 -24.55 -9.27 -45.76
C LEU A 10 -25.82 -9.33 -44.90
N SER A 11 -26.99 -9.54 -45.51
CA SER A 11 -28.26 -9.71 -44.79
C SER A 11 -28.25 -10.97 -43.92
N THR A 12 -27.59 -12.04 -44.40
CA THR A 12 -27.39 -13.28 -43.63
C THR A 12 -26.46 -13.06 -42.43
N ARG A 13 -25.38 -12.28 -42.58
CA ARG A 13 -24.48 -11.94 -41.45
C ARG A 13 -25.14 -11.02 -40.42
N ILE A 14 -25.90 -10.02 -40.87
CA ILE A 14 -26.67 -9.13 -39.99
C ILE A 14 -27.77 -9.92 -39.25
N ALA A 15 -28.44 -10.84 -39.93
CA ALA A 15 -29.43 -11.73 -39.32
C ALA A 15 -28.80 -12.66 -38.28
N ILE A 16 -27.59 -13.20 -38.52
CA ILE A 16 -26.87 -14.05 -37.57
C ILE A 16 -26.41 -13.27 -36.32
N ASP A 17 -25.85 -12.07 -36.48
CA ASP A 17 -25.44 -11.22 -35.34
C ASP A 17 -26.64 -10.70 -34.53
N SER A 18 -27.81 -10.54 -35.18
CA SER A 18 -29.05 -10.07 -34.56
C SER A 18 -29.89 -11.20 -33.95
N TYR A 19 -29.74 -12.44 -34.42
CA TYR A 19 -30.37 -13.64 -33.83
C TYR A 19 -29.94 -13.87 -32.38
N PHE A 20 -28.75 -13.35 -31.99
CA PHE A 20 -28.29 -13.35 -30.60
C PHE A 20 -28.88 -12.23 -29.72
N LYS A 21 -29.73 -11.33 -30.27
CA LYS A 21 -30.20 -10.11 -29.58
C LYS A 21 -31.69 -9.77 -29.76
N GLY A 22 -32.55 -10.77 -29.96
CA GLY A 22 -33.98 -10.66 -29.61
C GLY A 22 -34.93 -9.95 -30.60
N LEU A 23 -34.50 -9.65 -31.83
CA LEU A 23 -35.41 -9.22 -32.90
C LEU A 23 -35.89 -10.42 -33.73
N SER A 24 -37.16 -10.45 -34.13
CA SER A 24 -37.67 -11.51 -35.00
C SER A 24 -37.16 -11.33 -36.44
N SER A 25 -36.90 -12.45 -37.13
CA SER A 25 -36.44 -12.46 -38.53
C SER A 25 -37.35 -11.63 -39.45
N THR A 26 -38.65 -11.63 -39.20
CA THR A 26 -39.65 -10.84 -39.96
C THR A 26 -39.50 -9.32 -39.77
N GLN A 27 -39.10 -8.86 -38.59
CA GLN A 27 -38.84 -7.43 -38.33
C GLN A 27 -37.55 -6.96 -39.01
N LEU A 28 -36.53 -7.81 -39.05
CA LEU A 28 -35.27 -7.53 -39.71
C LEU A 28 -35.40 -7.53 -41.24
N VAL A 29 -36.19 -8.46 -41.79
CA VAL A 29 -36.50 -8.48 -43.22
C VAL A 29 -37.27 -7.23 -43.63
N LYS A 30 -38.29 -6.81 -42.86
CA LYS A 30 -39.01 -5.55 -43.14
C LYS A 30 -38.14 -4.30 -43.05
N LEU A 31 -37.18 -4.26 -42.12
CA LEU A 31 -36.25 -3.15 -41.99
C LEU A 31 -35.25 -3.11 -43.16
N ALA A 32 -34.72 -4.27 -43.56
CA ALA A 32 -33.83 -4.40 -44.71
C ALA A 32 -34.55 -4.11 -46.03
N GLU A 33 -35.80 -4.56 -46.18
CA GLU A 33 -36.67 -4.25 -47.33
C GLU A 33 -36.99 -2.76 -47.40
N ASN A 34 -37.31 -2.10 -46.28
CA ASN A 34 -37.55 -0.65 -46.27
C ASN A 34 -36.29 0.16 -46.63
N ILE A 35 -35.12 -0.25 -46.14
CA ILE A 35 -33.84 0.38 -46.50
C ILE A 35 -33.54 0.15 -47.99
N TYR A 36 -33.75 -1.07 -48.49
CA TYR A 36 -33.55 -1.43 -49.89
C TYR A 36 -34.52 -0.69 -50.83
N TYR A 37 -35.83 -0.68 -50.54
CA TYR A 37 -36.85 -0.02 -51.36
C TYR A 37 -36.66 1.49 -51.42
N HIS A 38 -36.20 2.10 -50.33
CA HIS A 38 -35.80 3.50 -50.38
C HIS A 38 -34.57 3.69 -51.25
N TYR A 39 -33.51 2.90 -51.05
CA TYR A 39 -32.25 3.05 -51.79
C TYR A 39 -32.39 2.81 -53.30
N ASP A 40 -33.21 1.84 -53.71
CA ASP A 40 -33.47 1.53 -55.13
C ASP A 40 -34.22 2.69 -55.82
N SER A 41 -35.15 3.35 -55.11
CA SER A 41 -35.82 4.56 -55.63
C SER A 41 -34.90 5.79 -55.76
N TYR A 42 -33.77 5.82 -55.03
CA TYR A 42 -32.79 6.91 -55.04
C TYR A 42 -31.77 6.79 -56.19
N LEU A 43 -31.40 5.57 -56.59
CA LEU A 43 -30.47 5.32 -57.69
C LEU A 43 -31.11 5.56 -59.06
N ASP A 44 -32.41 5.29 -59.21
CA ASP A 44 -33.11 5.39 -60.50
C ASP A 44 -33.46 6.83 -60.94
N LYS A 45 -33.26 7.85 -60.08
CA LYS A 45 -33.67 9.24 -60.38
C LYS A 45 -32.56 10.27 -60.47
N GLY A 46 -31.28 9.90 -60.35
CA GLY A 46 -30.14 10.76 -60.70
C GLY A 46 -30.14 12.18 -60.12
N ASN A 47 -30.82 12.41 -58.99
CA ASN A 47 -31.03 13.74 -58.44
C ASN A 47 -30.23 13.89 -57.14
N VAL A 48 -29.15 14.68 -57.20
CA VAL A 48 -28.11 14.76 -56.15
C VAL A 48 -28.46 15.76 -55.02
N ASN A 49 -29.68 16.28 -54.96
CA ASN A 49 -30.09 17.26 -53.94
C ASN A 49 -31.41 16.87 -53.25
N ALA A 50 -31.39 15.79 -52.47
CA ALA A 50 -32.47 15.47 -51.54
C ALA A 50 -31.91 15.03 -50.18
N SER A 51 -32.38 15.68 -49.12
CA SER A 51 -32.18 15.27 -47.73
C SER A 51 -32.79 13.88 -47.49
N LEU A 52 -32.13 13.04 -46.69
CA LEU A 52 -32.73 11.84 -46.11
C LEU A 52 -34.03 12.19 -45.36
N PRO A 53 -35.01 11.27 -45.25
CA PRO A 53 -36.16 11.49 -44.41
C PRO A 53 -35.67 11.82 -43.00
N ASN A 54 -36.26 12.84 -42.37
CA ASN A 54 -36.22 12.93 -40.92
C ASN A 54 -36.81 11.62 -40.40
N PHE A 55 -35.98 10.74 -39.86
CA PHE A 55 -36.47 9.69 -38.99
C PHE A 55 -37.21 10.42 -37.88
N ASP A 56 -38.53 10.28 -37.85
CA ASP A 56 -39.35 10.87 -36.82
C ASP A 56 -38.89 10.25 -35.48
N VAL A 57 -38.13 11.04 -34.72
CA VAL A 57 -37.50 10.65 -33.45
C VAL A 57 -38.57 10.37 -32.38
N ASN A 58 -39.86 10.49 -32.72
CA ASN A 58 -40.99 10.15 -31.88
C ASN A 58 -41.33 8.65 -31.84
N LEU A 59 -40.65 7.79 -32.62
CA LEU A 59 -40.63 6.36 -32.30
C LEU A 59 -39.59 6.14 -31.20
N GLN A 60 -40.07 5.88 -29.97
CA GLN A 60 -39.25 5.49 -28.82
C GLN A 60 -38.59 4.13 -29.09
N TYR A 61 -37.52 4.14 -29.88
CA TYR A 61 -36.57 3.03 -29.91
C TYR A 61 -35.76 3.07 -28.62
N ASP A 62 -35.57 1.92 -27.99
CA ASP A 62 -34.66 1.82 -26.87
C ASP A 62 -33.22 2.17 -27.31
N LYS A 63 -32.38 2.52 -26.33
CA LYS A 63 -31.01 2.98 -26.59
C LYS A 63 -30.15 1.95 -27.33
N GLU A 64 -30.43 0.66 -27.21
CA GLU A 64 -29.66 -0.41 -27.88
C GLU A 64 -30.06 -0.53 -29.35
N THR A 65 -31.35 -0.38 -29.65
CA THR A 65 -31.89 -0.34 -31.01
C THR A 65 -31.30 0.85 -31.77
N LEU A 66 -31.24 2.03 -31.15
CA LEU A 66 -30.60 3.21 -31.74
C LEU A 66 -29.10 3.00 -31.97
N ALA A 67 -28.37 2.45 -30.99
CA ALA A 67 -26.93 2.19 -31.11
C ALA A 67 -26.61 1.21 -32.27
N THR A 68 -27.49 0.23 -32.51
CA THR A 68 -27.36 -0.74 -33.59
C THR A 68 -27.62 -0.09 -34.95
N ILE A 69 -28.69 0.69 -35.08
CA ILE A 69 -29.03 1.43 -36.32
C ILE A 69 -27.89 2.38 -36.72
N TYR A 70 -27.32 3.11 -35.76
CA TYR A 70 -26.22 4.04 -36.05
C TYR A 70 -24.87 3.37 -36.30
N SER A 71 -24.60 2.19 -35.70
CA SER A 71 -23.41 1.40 -36.01
C SER A 71 -23.45 0.85 -37.44
N ILE A 72 -24.63 0.40 -37.89
CA ILE A 72 -24.87 -0.02 -39.27
C ILE A 72 -24.69 1.18 -40.22
N ALA A 73 -25.23 2.36 -39.88
CA ALA A 73 -25.06 3.56 -40.68
C ALA A 73 -23.60 4.02 -40.79
N SER A 74 -22.82 3.97 -39.71
CA SER A 74 -21.39 4.32 -39.71
C SER A 74 -20.58 3.34 -40.58
N PHE A 75 -20.85 2.04 -40.47
CA PHE A 75 -20.15 1.03 -41.26
C PHE A 75 -20.44 1.15 -42.77
N ILE A 76 -21.68 1.50 -43.13
CA ILE A 76 -22.09 1.79 -44.51
C ILE A 76 -21.35 3.02 -45.04
N LEU A 77 -21.24 4.09 -44.24
CA LEU A 77 -20.54 5.32 -44.61
C LEU A 77 -19.03 5.11 -44.79
N ASP A 78 -18.40 4.36 -43.89
CA ASP A 78 -16.95 4.11 -43.92
C ASP A 78 -16.54 3.22 -45.10
N ASN A 79 -17.41 2.31 -45.55
CA ASN A 79 -17.10 1.38 -46.64
C ASN A 79 -17.54 1.86 -48.03
N LEU A 80 -18.49 2.80 -48.15
CA LEU A 80 -19.03 3.23 -49.44
C LEU A 80 -18.38 4.49 -50.04
N ARG A 81 -17.38 5.12 -49.41
CA ARG A 81 -16.70 6.34 -49.90
C ARG A 81 -17.68 7.38 -50.48
N LEU A 82 -18.76 7.65 -49.76
CA LEU A 82 -19.76 8.63 -50.19
C LEU A 82 -19.25 10.03 -49.86
N ASN A 83 -18.75 10.75 -50.88
CA ASN A 83 -18.18 12.09 -50.73
C ASN A 83 -19.20 13.21 -50.47
N ASN A 84 -20.50 12.91 -50.40
CA ASN A 84 -21.57 13.90 -50.22
C ASN A 84 -22.58 13.45 -49.16
N VAL A 85 -22.17 13.48 -47.90
CA VAL A 85 -23.07 13.27 -46.75
C VAL A 85 -23.47 14.65 -46.20
N SER A 86 -24.76 14.89 -45.99
CA SER A 86 -25.23 16.19 -45.52
C SER A 86 -24.69 16.50 -44.10
N TYR A 87 -24.42 17.78 -43.85
CA TYR A 87 -23.82 18.27 -42.60
C TYR A 87 -24.61 17.86 -41.34
N GLY A 88 -25.93 17.67 -41.44
CA GLY A 88 -26.78 17.24 -40.32
C GLY A 88 -26.60 15.78 -39.90
N VAL A 89 -26.23 14.88 -40.83
CA VAL A 89 -25.90 13.48 -40.51
C VAL A 89 -24.53 13.40 -39.86
N LEU A 90 -23.57 14.20 -40.35
CA LEU A 90 -22.26 14.33 -39.75
C LEU A 90 -22.32 14.98 -38.35
N SER A 91 -23.21 15.97 -38.13
CA SER A 91 -23.41 16.56 -36.81
C SER A 91 -24.03 15.56 -35.84
N GLY A 92 -25.06 14.80 -36.25
CA GLY A 92 -25.66 13.74 -35.43
C GLY A 92 -24.69 12.61 -35.05
N ILE A 93 -23.82 12.20 -35.98
CA ILE A 93 -22.73 11.25 -35.70
C ILE A 93 -21.66 11.87 -34.80
N SER A 94 -21.36 13.16 -34.94
CA SER A 94 -20.41 13.87 -34.06
C SER A 94 -20.95 14.06 -32.64
N ASP A 95 -22.25 14.32 -32.51
CA ASP A 95 -22.96 14.46 -31.24
C ASP A 95 -23.11 13.10 -30.56
N PHE A 96 -23.34 12.01 -31.33
CA PHE A 96 -23.29 10.66 -30.80
C PHE A 96 -21.87 10.20 -30.47
N LYS A 97 -20.83 10.56 -31.25
CA LYS A 97 -19.43 10.35 -30.86
C LYS A 97 -19.09 11.11 -29.59
N ARG A 98 -19.66 12.30 -29.36
CA ARG A 98 -19.59 13.03 -28.09
C ARG A 98 -20.35 12.33 -26.95
N LEU A 99 -21.54 11.81 -27.21
CA LEU A 99 -22.41 11.10 -26.23
C LEU A 99 -21.91 9.68 -25.90
N SER A 100 -21.30 8.98 -26.84
CA SER A 100 -20.67 7.66 -26.67
C SER A 100 -19.25 7.78 -26.12
N ALA A 101 -18.55 8.89 -26.37
CA ALA A 101 -17.31 9.23 -25.66
C ALA A 101 -17.53 9.60 -24.18
N THR A 102 -18.78 9.82 -23.74
CA THR A 102 -19.06 10.25 -22.36
C THR A 102 -19.31 9.10 -21.38
N ILE A 103 -19.59 7.88 -21.85
CA ILE A 103 -19.81 6.72 -20.97
C ILE A 103 -18.87 5.60 -21.40
N PRO A 104 -17.73 5.40 -20.70
CA PRO A 104 -16.82 4.32 -21.05
C PRO A 104 -17.51 2.98 -20.86
N LEU A 105 -17.55 2.13 -21.90
CA LEU A 105 -18.08 0.76 -21.79
C LEU A 105 -17.22 -0.11 -20.84
N LYS A 106 -15.93 0.22 -20.72
CA LYS A 106 -14.98 -0.40 -19.82
C LYS A 106 -14.11 0.67 -19.17
N VAL A 107 -13.84 0.48 -17.88
CA VAL A 107 -12.93 1.29 -17.10
C VAL A 107 -11.59 0.56 -17.01
N LYS A 108 -10.51 1.29 -17.31
CA LYS A 108 -9.13 0.80 -17.22
C LYS A 108 -8.56 1.20 -15.87
N VAL A 109 -8.16 0.22 -15.06
CA VAL A 109 -7.55 0.46 -13.76
C VAL A 109 -6.14 -0.10 -13.77
N LYS A 110 -5.15 0.69 -13.38
CA LYS A 110 -3.75 0.26 -13.31
C LYS A 110 -3.31 0.26 -11.86
N GLU A 111 -2.72 -0.83 -11.41
CA GLU A 111 -2.11 -0.94 -10.08
C GLU A 111 -0.61 -1.23 -10.20
N TYR A 112 0.14 -0.78 -9.21
CA TYR A 112 1.56 -1.11 -9.06
C TYR A 112 1.78 -1.96 -7.81
N ASN A 113 2.18 -3.21 -7.99
CA ASN A 113 2.31 -4.21 -6.93
C ASN A 113 3.69 -4.16 -6.25
N LYS A 114 4.02 -3.01 -5.66
CA LYS A 114 5.34 -2.75 -5.05
C LYS A 114 5.31 -2.74 -3.51
N GLY A 115 4.21 -3.16 -2.90
CA GLY A 115 3.98 -3.09 -1.45
C GLY A 115 3.54 -1.70 -1.01
N LEU A 116 3.73 -1.35 0.26
CA LEU A 116 3.33 -0.04 0.82
C LEU A 116 4.53 0.88 1.13
N SER A 117 5.76 0.39 0.94
CA SER A 117 7.00 1.14 1.12
C SER A 117 7.52 1.79 -0.17
N LYS A 118 6.79 1.62 -1.28
CA LYS A 118 7.13 2.13 -2.61
C LYS A 118 5.90 2.76 -3.24
N SER A 119 6.10 3.47 -4.35
CA SER A 119 4.97 3.98 -5.14
C SER A 119 4.04 2.86 -5.60
N SER A 120 2.85 2.80 -5.01
CA SER A 120 1.83 1.80 -5.29
C SER A 120 0.43 2.41 -5.17
N GLU A 121 -0.50 1.83 -5.90
CA GLU A 121 -1.90 2.25 -5.97
C GLU A 121 -2.74 0.98 -5.95
N TYR A 122 -3.64 0.87 -4.99
CA TYR A 122 -4.57 -0.26 -4.86
C TYR A 122 -5.99 0.24 -4.80
N TYR A 123 -6.88 -0.42 -5.52
CA TYR A 123 -8.28 -0.04 -5.60
C TYR A 123 -9.18 -1.11 -4.97
N PHE A 124 -10.19 -0.62 -4.25
CA PHE A 124 -11.17 -1.43 -3.55
C PHE A 124 -12.56 -0.91 -3.84
N VAL A 125 -13.54 -1.79 -3.63
CA VAL A 125 -14.95 -1.52 -3.85
C VAL A 125 -15.71 -1.82 -2.56
N GLU A 126 -16.46 -0.84 -2.08
CA GLU A 126 -17.33 -0.97 -0.89
C GLU A 126 -18.57 -1.80 -1.23
N GLU A 127 -18.83 -2.84 -0.44
CA GLU A 127 -20.05 -3.64 -0.51
C GLU A 127 -20.52 -4.02 0.91
N GLY A 128 -21.51 -3.29 1.43
CA GLY A 128 -22.00 -3.47 2.80
C GLY A 128 -20.87 -3.25 3.81
N ASP A 129 -20.68 -4.21 4.72
CA ASP A 129 -19.65 -4.16 5.76
C ASP A 129 -18.29 -4.71 5.28
N SER A 130 -18.06 -4.82 3.98
CA SER A 130 -16.84 -5.37 3.40
C SER A 130 -16.27 -4.51 2.29
N VAL A 131 -14.96 -4.60 2.11
CA VAL A 131 -14.27 -4.07 0.94
C VAL A 131 -13.66 -5.22 0.15
N TYR A 132 -13.86 -5.17 -1.15
CA TYR A 132 -13.33 -6.15 -2.10
C TYR A 132 -12.29 -5.49 -2.98
N HIS A 133 -11.19 -6.21 -3.24
CA HIS A 133 -10.21 -5.76 -4.21
C HIS A 133 -10.83 -5.61 -5.59
N ILE A 134 -10.47 -4.56 -6.33
CA ILE A 134 -11.11 -4.19 -7.59
C ILE A 134 -11.00 -5.28 -8.67
N SER A 135 -9.97 -6.14 -8.58
CA SER A 135 -9.77 -7.27 -9.51
C SER A 135 -10.95 -8.23 -9.55
N ARG A 136 -11.79 -8.29 -8.50
CA ARG A 136 -12.99 -9.14 -8.45
C ARG A 136 -13.98 -8.81 -9.58
N TYR A 137 -13.97 -7.58 -10.08
CA TYR A 137 -14.90 -7.09 -11.10
C TYR A 137 -14.26 -7.03 -12.50
N ALA A 138 -12.99 -7.42 -12.62
CA ALA A 138 -12.28 -7.34 -13.88
C ALA A 138 -12.63 -8.53 -14.79
N ASN A 139 -13.00 -8.25 -16.04
CA ASN A 139 -13.20 -9.28 -17.06
C ASN A 139 -11.88 -9.67 -17.73
N VAL A 140 -10.95 -8.72 -17.80
CA VAL A 140 -9.63 -8.93 -18.38
C VAL A 140 -8.58 -8.39 -17.41
N LYS A 141 -7.51 -9.16 -17.25
CA LYS A 141 -6.32 -8.79 -16.50
C LYS A 141 -5.13 -8.84 -17.45
N GLU A 142 -4.43 -7.73 -17.60
CA GLU A 142 -3.26 -7.59 -18.46
C GLU A 142 -2.02 -7.23 -17.63
N GLY A 143 -0.86 -7.65 -18.13
CA GLY A 143 0.42 -7.46 -17.46
C GLY A 143 0.74 -8.53 -16.41
N GLY A 144 1.75 -8.26 -15.60
CA GLY A 144 2.29 -9.19 -14.63
C GLY A 144 3.48 -8.59 -13.88
N GLY A 145 3.80 -9.13 -12.71
CA GLY A 145 4.86 -8.59 -11.86
C GLY A 145 4.44 -7.28 -11.19
N GLU A 146 5.20 -6.21 -11.44
CA GLU A 146 5.07 -4.94 -10.72
C GLU A 146 3.91 -4.05 -11.19
N ALA A 147 3.36 -4.26 -12.38
CA ALA A 147 2.26 -3.45 -12.90
C ALA A 147 1.18 -4.35 -13.50
N ILE A 148 -0.06 -4.15 -13.07
CA ILE A 148 -1.21 -4.92 -13.53
C ILE A 148 -2.28 -3.94 -13.99
N THR A 149 -2.94 -4.26 -15.10
CA THR A 149 -4.09 -3.52 -15.59
C THR A 149 -5.33 -4.40 -15.53
N TYR A 150 -6.42 -3.86 -15.01
CA TYR A 150 -7.73 -4.47 -14.97
C TYR A 150 -8.69 -3.72 -15.90
N TRP A 151 -9.46 -4.46 -16.69
CA TRP A 151 -10.54 -3.92 -17.50
C TRP A 151 -11.87 -4.34 -16.92
N ILE A 152 -12.65 -3.36 -16.46
CA ILE A 152 -13.86 -3.57 -15.67
C ILE A 152 -15.05 -3.01 -16.44
N PRO A 153 -16.13 -3.77 -16.65
CA PRO A 153 -17.34 -3.22 -17.26
C PRO A 153 -17.88 -2.07 -16.41
N PHE A 154 -18.16 -0.93 -17.04
CA PHE A 154 -18.61 0.26 -16.31
C PHE A 154 -19.89 0.02 -15.52
N ASP A 155 -20.86 -0.70 -16.11
CA ASP A 155 -22.13 -1.01 -15.47
C ASP A 155 -21.99 -1.77 -14.14
N VAL A 156 -20.88 -2.48 -13.95
CA VAL A 156 -20.61 -3.23 -12.71
C VAL A 156 -20.19 -2.29 -11.58
N ILE A 157 -19.53 -1.17 -11.89
CA ILE A 157 -18.98 -0.26 -10.87
C ILE A 157 -19.70 1.07 -10.77
N LYS A 158 -20.49 1.49 -11.77
CA LYS A 158 -21.10 2.83 -11.84
C LYS A 158 -21.74 3.31 -10.53
N ASN A 159 -22.52 2.45 -9.87
CA ASN A 159 -23.25 2.79 -8.65
C ASN A 159 -22.53 2.35 -7.36
N LYS A 160 -21.23 2.04 -7.43
CA LYS A 160 -20.44 1.58 -6.29
C LYS A 160 -19.52 2.68 -5.79
N THR A 161 -19.09 2.58 -4.54
CA THR A 161 -18.02 3.41 -4.00
C THR A 161 -16.68 2.74 -4.25
N ILE A 162 -15.76 3.48 -4.87
CA ILE A 162 -14.39 3.05 -5.12
C ILE A 162 -13.49 3.73 -4.09
N ILE A 163 -12.60 2.95 -3.49
CA ILE A 163 -11.62 3.41 -2.50
C ILE A 163 -10.24 3.16 -3.09
N GLU A 164 -9.40 4.17 -3.07
CA GLU A 164 -8.03 4.09 -3.51
C GLU A 164 -7.08 4.28 -2.32
N VAL A 165 -6.18 3.32 -2.17
CA VAL A 165 -5.06 3.38 -1.24
C VAL A 165 -3.81 3.70 -2.04
N LEU A 166 -3.15 4.78 -1.66
CA LEU A 166 -1.93 5.26 -2.30
C LEU A 166 -0.73 5.12 -1.36
N SER A 167 0.41 4.75 -1.92
CA SER A 167 1.71 4.90 -1.29
C SER A 167 2.70 5.52 -2.27
N SER A 168 3.70 6.21 -1.74
CA SER A 168 4.81 6.80 -2.48
C SER A 168 6.12 6.09 -2.15
N ASN A 169 7.24 6.54 -2.73
CA ASN A 169 8.57 6.08 -2.30
C ASN A 169 8.91 6.51 -0.87
N SER A 170 8.14 7.44 -0.30
CA SER A 170 8.18 7.82 1.12
C SER A 170 7.15 7.05 1.95
N GLY A 171 6.53 5.99 1.42
CA GLY A 171 5.60 5.12 2.13
C GLY A 171 4.12 5.45 1.95
N LEU A 172 3.29 4.77 2.76
CA LEU A 172 1.83 4.85 2.75
C LEU A 172 1.34 6.24 3.19
N PHE A 173 0.32 6.77 2.50
CA PHE A 173 -0.37 7.96 3.00
C PHE A 173 -1.32 7.62 4.15
N ASP A 174 -1.47 8.57 5.09
CA ASP A 174 -2.39 8.49 6.25
C ASP A 174 -3.88 8.54 5.89
N SER A 175 -4.21 8.47 4.60
CA SER A 175 -5.54 8.68 4.06
C SER A 175 -5.76 7.91 2.76
N VAL A 176 -7.03 7.72 2.44
CA VAL A 176 -7.53 7.11 1.20
C VAL A 176 -8.32 8.13 0.40
N ASN A 177 -8.39 7.93 -0.90
CA ASN A 177 -9.31 8.67 -1.76
C ASN A 177 -10.58 7.83 -1.99
N VAL A 178 -11.74 8.46 -1.88
CA VAL A 178 -13.04 7.81 -2.06
C VAL A 178 -13.80 8.48 -3.20
N PHE A 179 -14.34 7.68 -4.12
CA PHE A 179 -15.00 8.11 -5.35
C PHE A 179 -16.31 7.36 -5.55
N SER A 180 -17.27 7.95 -6.24
CA SER A 180 -18.30 7.16 -6.91
C SER A 180 -17.70 6.43 -8.12
N GLY A 181 -18.28 5.29 -8.50
CA GLY A 181 -17.84 4.55 -9.68
C GLY A 181 -18.05 5.33 -10.98
N GLU A 182 -19.09 6.16 -11.06
CA GLU A 182 -19.28 7.10 -12.18
C GLU A 182 -18.15 8.12 -12.30
N GLU A 183 -17.71 8.71 -11.18
CA GLU A 183 -16.58 9.62 -11.17
C GLU A 183 -15.32 8.88 -11.55
N PHE A 184 -15.04 7.75 -10.90
CA PHE A 184 -13.89 6.90 -11.15
C PHE A 184 -13.80 6.44 -12.61
N ALA A 185 -14.92 6.14 -13.27
CA ALA A 185 -14.93 5.73 -14.66
C ALA A 185 -14.49 6.83 -15.64
N LYS A 186 -14.74 8.10 -15.31
CA LYS A 186 -14.30 9.25 -16.11
C LYS A 186 -12.77 9.43 -16.08
N TYR A 187 -12.05 8.66 -15.26
CA TYR A 187 -10.60 8.76 -15.09
C TYR A 187 -9.80 8.09 -16.21
N ASN A 188 -9.54 8.85 -17.26
CA ASN A 188 -8.30 8.72 -18.06
C ASN A 188 -7.43 9.98 -17.98
N ASN A 189 -7.74 10.93 -17.08
CA ASN A 189 -7.05 12.24 -17.01
C ASN A 189 -6.63 12.58 -15.56
N PHE A 190 -5.32 12.51 -15.31
CA PHE A 190 -4.66 12.69 -14.01
C PHE A 190 -4.94 14.07 -13.35
N PHE A 191 -5.22 15.13 -14.12
CA PHE A 191 -5.43 16.47 -13.56
C PHE A 191 -6.80 16.69 -12.90
N LEU A 192 -7.82 15.92 -13.29
CA LEU A 192 -9.15 15.97 -12.65
C LEU A 192 -9.20 15.18 -11.33
N PHE A 193 -8.08 14.52 -11.00
CA PHE A 193 -8.00 13.50 -9.96
C PHE A 193 -8.25 14.02 -8.55
N PHE A 194 -7.66 15.17 -8.23
CA PHE A 194 -7.69 15.73 -6.88
C PHE A 194 -8.92 16.57 -6.58
N LYS A 195 -9.73 16.92 -7.61
CA LYS A 195 -10.85 17.85 -7.44
C LYS A 195 -12.16 17.17 -7.03
N ASN A 196 -12.35 15.90 -7.41
CA ASN A 196 -13.60 15.18 -7.22
C ASN A 196 -13.51 14.02 -6.20
N SER A 197 -12.32 13.67 -5.71
CA SER A 197 -12.15 12.68 -4.66
C SER A 197 -12.53 13.23 -3.29
N SER A 198 -13.22 12.45 -2.45
CA SER A 198 -13.28 12.73 -1.03
C SER A 198 -12.10 12.06 -0.32
N ARG A 199 -11.13 12.85 0.15
CA ARG A 199 -10.03 12.34 0.96
C ARG A 199 -10.53 12.00 2.37
N LYS A 200 -10.29 10.76 2.81
CA LYS A 200 -10.69 10.25 4.14
C LYS A 200 -9.47 9.69 4.88
N PRO A 201 -9.38 9.79 6.21
CA PRO A 201 -8.30 9.15 6.96
C PRO A 201 -8.35 7.63 6.81
N LEU A 202 -7.24 6.92 7.04
CA LEU A 202 -7.21 5.44 7.00
C LEU A 202 -8.25 4.79 7.94
N SER A 203 -8.61 5.46 9.04
CA SER A 203 -9.68 5.06 9.96
C SER A 203 -11.06 4.92 9.31
N TYR A 204 -11.28 5.52 8.13
CA TYR A 204 -12.46 5.27 7.32
C TYR A 204 -12.65 3.78 7.03
N LEU A 205 -11.54 3.02 6.92
CA LEU A 205 -11.56 1.59 6.66
C LEU A 205 -11.78 0.72 7.91
N ASN A 206 -11.76 1.31 9.12
CA ASN A 206 -11.92 0.57 10.38
C ASN A 206 -13.28 -0.17 10.47
N ARG A 207 -14.28 0.26 9.69
CA ARG A 207 -15.63 -0.32 9.69
C ARG A 207 -15.80 -1.53 8.78
N PHE A 208 -14.82 -1.84 7.93
CA PHE A 208 -14.97 -2.87 6.91
C PHE A 208 -14.20 -4.14 7.22
N ASN A 209 -14.72 -5.26 6.73
CA ASN A 209 -13.99 -6.50 6.59
C ASN A 209 -13.22 -6.51 5.26
N PHE A 210 -11.97 -6.97 5.30
CA PHE A 210 -11.12 -7.07 4.12
C PHE A 210 -11.28 -8.45 3.48
N ALA A 211 -12.01 -8.51 2.36
CA ALA A 211 -12.44 -9.78 1.78
C ALA A 211 -11.31 -10.66 1.21
N TRP A 212 -10.10 -10.11 1.03
CA TRP A 212 -8.93 -10.83 0.53
C TRP A 212 -8.05 -11.44 1.64
N LEU A 213 -8.40 -11.23 2.91
CA LEU A 213 -7.65 -11.79 4.03
C LEU A 213 -8.01 -13.25 4.26
N SER A 214 -6.97 -14.04 4.55
CA SER A 214 -7.12 -15.41 5.01
C SER A 214 -7.68 -15.47 6.44
N ARG A 215 -8.20 -16.64 6.81
CA ARG A 215 -8.68 -16.89 8.19
C ARG A 215 -7.59 -16.63 9.24
N GLN A 216 -6.33 -16.94 8.94
CA GLN A 216 -5.22 -16.71 9.85
C GLN A 216 -4.96 -15.20 10.07
N GLU A 217 -5.01 -14.40 9.01
CA GLU A 217 -4.85 -12.95 9.09
C GLU A 217 -6.01 -12.29 9.86
N ILE A 218 -7.24 -12.75 9.62
CA ILE A 218 -8.42 -12.32 10.37
C ILE A 218 -8.28 -12.67 11.86
N ASN A 219 -7.78 -13.87 12.18
CA ASN A 219 -7.54 -14.29 13.56
C ASN A 219 -6.48 -13.41 14.22
N PHE A 220 -5.35 -13.15 13.56
CA PHE A 220 -4.29 -12.26 14.07
C PHE A 220 -4.83 -10.86 14.37
N MET A 221 -5.67 -10.29 13.49
CA MET A 221 -6.34 -9.00 13.74
C MET A 221 -7.21 -9.03 15.00
N LYS A 222 -7.96 -10.11 15.21
CA LYS A 222 -8.89 -10.24 16.33
C LYS A 222 -8.20 -10.60 17.65
N SER A 223 -7.05 -11.27 17.60
CA SER A 223 -6.25 -11.64 18.76
C SER A 223 -5.12 -10.64 19.00
N ASP A 224 -3.97 -10.88 18.37
CA ASP A 224 -2.68 -10.32 18.75
C ASP A 224 -2.61 -8.83 18.43
N TRP A 225 -3.15 -8.43 17.26
CA TRP A 225 -3.25 -7.02 16.89
C TRP A 225 -4.01 -6.22 17.94
N LYS A 226 -5.21 -6.68 18.30
CA LYS A 226 -6.06 -6.02 19.28
C LYS A 226 -5.46 -6.07 20.70
N LYS A 227 -4.85 -7.18 21.08
CA LYS A 227 -4.30 -7.39 22.43
C LYS A 227 -3.00 -6.62 22.67
N TYR A 228 -2.08 -6.63 21.71
CA TYR A 228 -0.72 -6.12 21.91
C TYR A 228 -0.48 -4.81 21.17
N TYR A 229 -0.77 -4.78 19.87
CA TYR A 229 -0.34 -3.67 19.01
C TYR A 229 -1.24 -2.44 19.09
N VAL A 230 -2.55 -2.60 19.21
CA VAL A 230 -3.48 -1.45 19.38
C VAL A 230 -3.16 -0.65 20.66
N PRO A 231 -2.97 -1.27 21.84
CA PRO A 231 -2.52 -0.54 23.03
C PRO A 231 -1.15 0.13 22.85
N MET A 232 -0.18 -0.55 22.21
CA MET A 232 1.13 0.06 21.93
C MET A 232 0.99 1.29 21.03
N LEU A 233 0.20 1.22 19.96
CA LEU A 233 -0.05 2.33 19.05
C LEU A 233 -0.66 3.54 19.78
N ALA A 234 -1.61 3.30 20.69
CA ALA A 234 -2.20 4.35 21.52
C ALA A 234 -1.16 5.00 22.44
N GLU A 235 -0.33 4.20 23.11
CA GLU A 235 0.75 4.73 23.96
C GLU A 235 1.83 5.47 23.15
N ILE A 236 2.25 4.94 22.00
CA ILE A 236 3.19 5.60 21.09
C ILE A 236 2.63 6.94 20.65
N SER A 237 1.38 6.98 20.17
CA SER A 237 0.73 8.22 19.74
C SER A 237 0.73 9.26 20.86
N ASN A 238 0.38 8.86 22.09
CA ASN A 238 0.36 9.77 23.24
C ASN A 238 1.76 10.28 23.60
N LEU A 239 2.74 9.39 23.67
CA LEU A 239 4.11 9.72 24.06
C LEU A 239 4.81 10.56 23.00
N VAL A 240 4.71 10.19 21.72
CA VAL A 240 5.31 10.96 20.62
C VAL A 240 4.71 12.36 20.57
N ASN A 241 3.38 12.52 20.65
CA ASN A 241 2.76 13.86 20.64
C ASN A 241 3.22 14.72 21.84
N LYS A 242 3.32 14.11 23.03
CA LYS A 242 3.84 14.79 24.24
C LYS A 242 5.28 15.28 24.03
N TRP A 243 6.17 14.40 23.57
CA TRP A 243 7.60 14.69 23.44
C TRP A 243 7.93 15.55 22.22
N ALA A 244 7.17 15.43 21.13
CA ALA A 244 7.35 16.22 19.91
C ALA A 244 7.15 17.72 20.13
N VAL A 245 6.23 18.10 21.04
CA VAL A 245 6.05 19.50 21.45
C VAL A 245 7.29 20.02 22.17
N ILE A 246 7.87 19.21 23.06
CA ILE A 246 9.08 19.58 23.81
C ILE A 246 10.26 19.69 22.85
N TYR A 247 10.44 18.70 21.99
CA TYR A 247 11.53 18.68 21.03
C TYR A 247 11.45 19.86 20.06
N ALA A 248 10.28 20.11 19.46
CA ALA A 248 10.07 21.24 18.56
C ALA A 248 10.51 22.58 19.18
N LYS A 249 10.16 22.82 20.46
CA LYS A 249 10.59 24.02 21.19
C LYS A 249 12.11 24.11 21.33
N GLN A 250 12.79 22.99 21.59
CA GLN A 250 14.25 22.95 21.71
C GLN A 250 14.97 23.31 20.40
N ILE A 251 14.39 22.93 19.26
CA ILE A 251 14.96 23.20 17.93
C ILE A 251 14.38 24.47 17.26
N GLY A 252 13.54 25.24 17.97
CA GLY A 252 12.98 26.50 17.47
C GLY A 252 11.83 26.36 16.47
N PHE A 253 11.19 25.19 16.40
CA PHE A 253 10.02 24.94 15.55
C PHE A 253 8.73 25.33 16.28
N SER A 254 7.80 25.94 15.54
CA SER A 254 6.47 26.33 16.06
C SER A 254 5.46 25.19 16.10
N THR A 255 5.78 24.05 15.50
CA THR A 255 4.90 22.87 15.39
C THR A 255 5.58 21.62 15.92
N PRO A 256 4.84 20.66 16.52
CA PRO A 256 5.42 19.41 17.00
C PRO A 256 6.19 18.70 15.89
N TYR A 257 7.38 18.19 16.21
CA TYR A 257 8.25 17.53 15.26
C TYR A 257 8.71 16.18 15.79
N TYR A 258 8.62 15.15 14.95
CA TYR A 258 9.10 13.79 15.19
C TYR A 258 9.27 13.04 13.87
N GLY A 259 10.13 12.03 13.87
CA GLY A 259 10.30 11.10 12.75
C GLY A 259 9.92 9.69 13.17
N LEU A 260 8.95 9.07 12.49
CA LEU A 260 8.57 7.67 12.66
C LEU A 260 8.71 6.91 11.33
N PRO A 261 8.93 5.59 11.36
CA PRO A 261 8.84 4.77 10.15
C PRO A 261 7.47 4.92 9.47
N ASN A 262 7.48 4.96 8.13
CA ASN A 262 6.33 5.43 7.35
C ASN A 262 5.03 4.64 7.61
N LEU A 263 5.11 3.32 7.78
CA LEU A 263 3.92 2.51 8.04
C LEU A 263 3.35 2.78 9.43
N LEU A 264 4.21 2.92 10.44
CA LEU A 264 3.80 3.29 11.79
C LEU A 264 3.19 4.69 11.82
N ASP A 265 3.86 5.66 11.19
CA ASP A 265 3.41 7.05 11.11
C ASP A 265 2.02 7.16 10.45
N ALA A 266 1.83 6.49 9.30
CA ALA A 266 0.55 6.43 8.61
C ALA A 266 -0.53 5.74 9.47
N THR A 267 -0.18 4.68 10.21
CA THR A 267 -1.12 3.99 11.11
C THR A 267 -1.63 4.93 12.21
N ILE A 268 -0.72 5.67 12.85
CA ILE A 268 -1.05 6.60 13.93
C ILE A 268 -1.84 7.80 13.41
N LYS A 269 -1.31 8.51 12.39
CA LYS A 269 -1.96 9.70 11.81
C LYS A 269 -3.30 9.39 11.16
N GLY A 270 -3.39 8.24 10.50
CA GLY A 270 -4.62 7.74 9.90
C GLY A 270 -5.61 7.15 10.92
N ASN A 271 -5.20 6.94 12.18
CA ASN A 271 -5.97 6.29 13.24
C ASN A 271 -6.52 4.90 12.82
N ALA A 272 -5.69 4.12 12.13
CA ALA A 272 -6.08 2.80 11.65
C ALA A 272 -6.12 1.79 12.81
N SER A 273 -7.25 1.10 12.97
CA SER A 273 -7.42 0.06 14.01
C SER A 273 -7.02 -1.34 13.53
N TYR A 274 -6.52 -1.45 12.29
CA TYR A 274 -6.08 -2.67 11.64
C TYR A 274 -4.61 -2.55 11.21
N PRO A 275 -3.90 -3.66 10.96
CA PRO A 275 -2.54 -3.61 10.42
C PRO A 275 -2.57 -3.03 9.01
N VAL A 276 -2.02 -1.84 8.79
CA VAL A 276 -2.05 -1.19 7.46
C VAL A 276 -1.34 -2.04 6.39
N ALA A 277 -0.42 -2.92 6.78
CA ALA A 277 0.17 -3.96 5.93
C ALA A 277 -0.88 -4.81 5.18
N TYR A 278 -2.08 -4.98 5.76
CA TYR A 278 -3.16 -5.77 5.18
C TYR A 278 -3.90 -5.08 4.04
N LEU A 279 -3.61 -3.80 3.78
CA LEU A 279 -4.06 -3.10 2.58
C LEU A 279 -3.39 -3.60 1.30
N ILE A 280 -2.39 -4.50 1.36
CA ILE A 280 -1.81 -5.13 0.17
C ILE A 280 -2.71 -6.29 -0.30
N PRO A 281 -3.42 -6.18 -1.44
CA PRO A 281 -4.42 -7.16 -1.81
C PRO A 281 -3.85 -8.39 -2.52
N TYR A 282 -2.76 -8.21 -3.28
CA TYR A 282 -2.33 -9.15 -4.31
C TYR A 282 -1.49 -10.33 -3.80
N SER A 283 -0.90 -10.26 -2.60
CA SER A 283 0.03 -11.29 -2.11
C SER A 283 0.07 -11.37 -0.59
N LYS A 284 -0.24 -12.57 -0.07
CA LYS A 284 -0.06 -12.87 1.36
C LYS A 284 1.40 -12.72 1.78
N LYS A 285 2.36 -13.20 0.96
CA LYS A 285 3.79 -13.07 1.25
C LYS A 285 4.20 -11.59 1.40
N ALA A 286 3.70 -10.71 0.52
CA ALA A 286 3.99 -9.27 0.63
C ALA A 286 3.37 -8.65 1.90
N ARG A 287 2.14 -9.05 2.25
CA ARG A 287 1.50 -8.66 3.53
C ARG A 287 2.31 -9.13 4.73
N ASP A 288 2.75 -10.38 4.75
CA ASP A 288 3.51 -10.97 5.85
C ASP A 288 4.82 -10.19 6.07
N TYR A 289 5.59 -9.89 5.02
CA TYR A 289 6.81 -9.07 5.15
C TYR A 289 6.52 -7.65 5.65
N SER A 290 5.50 -6.99 5.09
CA SER A 290 5.13 -5.65 5.51
C SER A 290 4.62 -5.62 6.96
N LEU A 291 3.92 -6.68 7.39
CA LEU A 291 3.43 -6.82 8.75
C LEU A 291 4.57 -7.07 9.74
N GLN A 292 5.55 -7.92 9.38
CA GLN A 292 6.72 -8.17 10.21
C GLN A 292 7.50 -6.88 10.47
N GLY A 293 7.72 -6.05 9.44
CA GLY A 293 8.35 -4.73 9.60
C GLY A 293 7.55 -3.83 10.54
N LEU A 294 6.26 -3.64 10.27
CA LEU A 294 5.38 -2.78 11.08
C LEU A 294 5.31 -3.21 12.55
N THR A 295 5.13 -4.51 12.80
CA THR A 295 5.00 -5.04 14.17
C THR A 295 6.32 -4.98 14.95
N LYS A 296 7.46 -5.17 14.27
CA LYS A 296 8.79 -4.95 14.82
C LYS A 296 8.95 -3.48 15.25
N GLU A 297 8.68 -2.54 14.34
CA GLU A 297 8.81 -1.10 14.59
C GLU A 297 7.92 -0.63 15.76
N ILE A 298 6.66 -1.07 15.81
CA ILE A 298 5.74 -0.75 16.93
C ILE A 298 6.36 -1.18 18.27
N HIS A 299 6.83 -2.42 18.36
CA HIS A 299 7.34 -2.96 19.62
C HIS A 299 8.63 -2.25 20.07
N GLN A 300 9.57 -2.03 19.15
CA GLN A 300 10.84 -1.36 19.44
C GLN A 300 10.65 0.08 19.87
N ILE A 301 9.88 0.85 19.10
CA ILE A 301 9.63 2.27 19.36
C ILE A 301 8.86 2.43 20.67
N TRP A 302 7.90 1.54 20.96
CA TRP A 302 7.23 1.53 22.24
C TRP A 302 8.22 1.35 23.41
N ILE A 303 9.12 0.35 23.36
CA ILE A 303 10.14 0.15 24.40
C ILE A 303 11.00 1.41 24.58
N VAL A 304 11.51 1.99 23.49
CA VAL A 304 12.35 3.21 23.55
C VAL A 304 11.60 4.36 24.21
N LEU A 305 10.32 4.57 23.88
CA LEU A 305 9.50 5.63 24.48
C LEU A 305 9.21 5.38 25.96
N LYS A 306 9.06 4.12 26.40
CA LYS A 306 8.94 3.79 27.83
C LYS A 306 10.24 4.06 28.59
N ILE A 307 11.40 3.82 27.99
CA ILE A 307 12.70 4.20 28.57
C ILE A 307 12.79 5.73 28.69
N LEU A 308 12.44 6.46 27.63
CA LEU A 308 12.41 7.93 27.63
C LEU A 308 11.53 8.47 28.76
N GLU A 309 10.31 7.94 28.90
CA GLU A 309 9.39 8.35 29.97
C GLU A 309 9.98 8.10 31.37
N ALA A 310 10.56 6.92 31.59
CA ALA A 310 11.15 6.56 32.88
C ALA A 310 12.43 7.36 33.22
N ARG A 311 13.13 7.86 32.21
CA ARG A 311 14.39 8.62 32.36
C ARG A 311 14.22 10.12 32.12
N ALA A 312 12.99 10.59 31.95
CA ALA A 312 12.64 11.98 31.67
C ALA A 312 13.28 13.00 32.63
N HIS A 313 13.40 12.64 33.92
CA HIS A 313 13.98 13.49 34.96
C HIS A 313 15.50 13.71 34.82
N GLN A 314 16.19 12.91 34.00
CA GLN A 314 17.63 12.99 33.71
C GLN A 314 17.90 13.39 32.25
N LEU A 315 16.85 13.79 31.51
CA LEU A 315 16.94 14.07 30.09
C LEU A 315 17.83 15.30 29.84
N ASN A 316 18.85 15.10 29.01
CA ASN A 316 19.79 16.14 28.59
C ASN A 316 19.51 16.62 27.17
N GLU A 317 19.22 15.68 26.27
CA GLU A 317 18.99 15.97 24.84
C GLU A 317 17.89 15.05 24.30
N LEU A 318 17.11 15.55 23.33
CA LEU A 318 16.00 14.84 22.70
C LEU A 318 15.99 15.14 21.21
N ARG A 319 15.79 14.11 20.37
CA ARG A 319 15.66 14.24 18.91
C ARG A 319 14.47 13.51 18.28
N LEU A 320 13.86 12.56 18.99
CA LEU A 320 12.61 11.88 18.63
C LEU A 320 12.47 11.53 17.12
N ASP A 321 13.58 11.07 16.53
CA ASP A 321 13.66 10.68 15.12
C ASP A 321 14.14 9.24 15.04
N PHE A 322 13.21 8.33 14.76
CA PHE A 322 13.42 6.89 14.72
C PHE A 322 13.99 6.39 13.38
N LYS A 323 14.72 7.26 12.65
CA LYS A 323 15.48 6.88 11.47
C LYS A 323 16.50 5.79 11.80
N GLN A 324 16.44 4.70 11.05
CA GLN A 324 17.46 3.65 11.07
C GLN A 324 18.84 4.22 10.73
N SER A 325 19.90 3.73 11.39
CA SER A 325 21.28 4.12 11.11
C SER A 325 21.57 5.62 11.30
N SER A 326 20.78 6.29 12.15
CA SER A 326 20.96 7.71 12.50
C SER A 326 22.39 8.00 12.99
N SER A 327 22.90 9.19 12.66
CA SER A 327 24.18 9.73 13.17
C SER A 327 24.08 10.33 14.58
N VAL A 328 22.87 10.36 15.14
CA VAL A 328 22.56 10.91 16.47
C VAL A 328 21.58 10.01 17.23
N PRO A 329 21.64 9.97 18.58
CA PRO A 329 20.71 9.18 19.38
C PRO A 329 19.30 9.79 19.39
N ILE A 330 18.31 8.97 19.74
CA ILE A 330 16.92 9.41 19.93
C ILE A 330 16.83 10.39 21.10
N PHE A 331 17.55 10.10 22.18
CA PHE A 331 17.70 10.97 23.35
C PHE A 331 18.94 10.63 24.16
N VAL A 332 19.34 11.55 25.03
CA VAL A 332 20.45 11.43 25.96
C VAL A 332 19.92 11.68 27.38
N TYR A 333 20.24 10.80 28.32
CA TYR A 333 19.92 10.95 29.74
C TYR A 333 21.15 10.67 30.60
N GLY A 334 21.47 11.57 31.53
CA GLY A 334 22.74 11.51 32.26
C GLY A 334 23.96 11.41 31.33
N ASN A 335 24.76 10.36 31.45
CA ASN A 335 25.88 10.07 30.55
C ASN A 335 25.59 8.94 29.54
N TYR A 336 24.32 8.60 29.34
CA TYR A 336 23.86 7.57 28.41
C TYR A 336 23.11 8.16 27.23
N SER A 337 23.18 7.49 26.10
CA SER A 337 22.42 7.80 24.90
C SER A 337 21.69 6.56 24.39
N VAL A 338 20.47 6.74 23.89
CA VAL A 338 19.63 5.66 23.38
C VAL A 338 19.51 5.76 21.87
N TRP A 339 19.89 4.68 21.20
CA TRP A 339 19.92 4.57 19.74
C TRP A 339 18.91 3.51 19.30
N HIS A 340 18.13 3.84 18.29
CA HIS A 340 17.20 2.94 17.63
C HIS A 340 17.86 2.37 16.37
N GLU A 341 17.85 1.05 16.23
CA GLU A 341 18.42 0.35 15.07
C GLU A 341 19.84 0.85 14.73
N PHE A 342 20.71 0.84 15.74
CA PHE A 342 22.09 1.33 15.65
C PHE A 342 22.91 0.43 14.74
N ASP A 343 23.25 0.92 13.55
CA ASP A 343 23.83 0.13 12.47
C ASP A 343 25.35 0.26 12.44
N LEU A 344 26.07 -0.86 12.38
CA LEU A 344 27.53 -0.90 12.23
C LEU A 344 27.99 -1.30 10.82
N TYR A 345 27.09 -1.46 9.85
CA TYR A 345 27.47 -1.78 8.48
C TYR A 345 28.25 -0.61 7.81
N PRO A 346 29.33 -0.85 7.03
CA PRO A 346 30.32 0.17 6.69
C PRO A 346 29.74 1.46 6.07
N HIS A 347 28.83 1.32 5.12
CA HIS A 347 28.31 2.44 4.34
C HIS A 347 27.08 3.12 4.94
N THR A 348 26.50 2.53 5.99
CA THR A 348 25.28 3.03 6.63
C THR A 348 25.49 3.41 8.08
N MET A 349 26.54 2.88 8.74
CA MET A 349 26.92 3.22 10.10
C MET A 349 27.18 4.71 10.23
N CYS A 350 26.34 5.39 11.00
CA CYS A 350 26.43 6.85 11.19
C CYS A 350 26.38 7.62 9.86
N ASP A 351 25.45 7.26 8.97
CA ASP A 351 25.40 7.79 7.59
C ASP A 351 26.75 7.62 6.82
N GLY A 352 27.55 6.62 7.21
CA GLY A 352 28.87 6.29 6.65
C GLY A 352 30.08 6.98 7.30
N GLU A 353 29.85 7.91 8.24
CA GLU A 353 30.89 8.77 8.84
C GLU A 353 32.07 7.97 9.43
N LEU A 354 31.78 6.97 10.26
CA LEU A 354 32.81 6.19 10.96
C LEU A 354 33.68 5.35 10.01
N TRP A 355 33.11 4.89 8.91
CA TRP A 355 33.85 4.12 7.91
C TRP A 355 34.77 5.02 7.07
N TYR A 356 34.25 6.14 6.57
CA TYR A 356 35.05 7.06 5.76
C TYR A 356 36.19 7.70 6.56
N ASN A 357 35.98 7.94 7.85
CA ASN A 357 37.00 8.45 8.76
C ASN A 357 38.02 7.37 9.18
N LYS A 358 37.87 6.11 8.70
CA LYS A 358 38.77 4.98 8.98
C LYS A 358 39.03 4.77 10.48
N VAL A 359 37.96 4.84 11.26
CA VAL A 359 38.02 4.72 12.71
C VAL A 359 38.57 3.34 13.10
N GLN A 360 39.67 3.31 13.86
CA GLN A 360 40.46 2.09 14.09
C GLN A 360 39.66 0.93 14.72
N TRP A 361 38.78 1.21 15.69
CA TRP A 361 38.03 0.15 16.37
C TRP A 361 37.01 -0.55 15.47
N VAL A 362 36.62 0.07 14.35
CA VAL A 362 35.67 -0.51 13.39
C VAL A 362 36.23 -1.82 12.82
N GLN A 363 37.53 -1.87 12.50
CA GLN A 363 38.18 -3.10 12.06
C GLN A 363 38.10 -4.20 13.12
N GLY A 364 38.34 -3.86 14.39
CA GLY A 364 38.22 -4.80 15.50
C GLY A 364 36.81 -5.36 15.70
N ILE A 365 35.76 -4.63 15.30
CA ILE A 365 34.40 -5.18 15.26
C ILE A 365 34.28 -6.23 14.16
N TYR A 366 34.78 -5.98 12.94
CA TYR A 366 34.73 -6.97 11.87
C TYR A 366 35.54 -8.24 12.18
N GLU A 367 36.70 -8.10 12.83
CA GLU A 367 37.46 -9.24 13.35
C GLU A 367 36.67 -10.03 14.41
N LYS A 368 35.88 -9.35 15.25
CA LYS A 368 34.93 -10.03 16.15
C LYS A 368 33.83 -10.74 15.38
N VAL A 369 33.28 -10.14 14.33
CA VAL A 369 32.23 -10.77 13.51
C VAL A 369 32.73 -12.09 12.92
N GLU A 370 33.92 -12.10 12.32
CA GLU A 370 34.52 -13.33 11.77
C GLU A 370 34.70 -14.43 12.81
N ARG A 371 35.01 -14.07 14.05
CA ARG A 371 35.20 -15.01 15.16
C ARG A 371 33.88 -15.47 15.79
N CYS A 372 32.90 -14.58 15.91
CA CYS A 372 31.66 -14.80 16.64
C CYS A 372 30.55 -15.42 15.78
N VAL A 373 30.71 -15.42 14.45
CA VAL A 373 29.71 -15.90 13.50
C VAL A 373 30.23 -17.16 12.80
N GLU A 374 29.58 -18.29 13.08
CA GLU A 374 29.98 -19.57 12.50
C GLU A 374 29.62 -19.68 11.00
N GLY A 375 30.49 -20.36 10.24
CA GLY A 375 30.18 -20.79 8.88
C GLY A 375 30.10 -19.68 7.82
N GLY A 376 30.65 -18.49 8.09
CA GLY A 376 30.68 -17.38 7.13
C GLY A 376 29.29 -16.79 6.82
N GLN A 377 28.32 -16.99 7.71
CA GLN A 377 27.00 -16.39 7.56
C GLN A 377 27.11 -14.86 7.65
N SER A 378 26.41 -14.16 6.75
CA SER A 378 26.25 -12.71 6.88
C SER A 378 25.14 -12.42 7.90
N ILE A 379 25.48 -11.71 8.96
CA ILE A 379 24.52 -11.22 9.94
C ILE A 379 24.39 -9.70 9.83
N PRO A 380 23.18 -9.13 9.94
CA PRO A 380 23.03 -7.69 10.14
C PRO A 380 23.76 -7.28 11.42
N LEU A 381 24.51 -6.17 11.43
CA LEU A 381 25.17 -5.63 12.63
C LEU A 381 24.37 -4.46 13.17
N ARG A 382 23.12 -4.74 13.52
CA ARG A 382 22.14 -3.72 13.88
C ARG A 382 21.30 -4.20 15.05
N PRO A 383 21.73 -3.92 16.30
CA PRO A 383 20.87 -4.11 17.45
C PRO A 383 19.63 -3.24 17.35
N ASP A 384 18.51 -3.78 17.81
CA ASP A 384 17.22 -3.10 17.77
C ASP A 384 17.26 -1.81 18.62
N ILE A 385 17.82 -1.90 19.83
CA ILE A 385 18.04 -0.76 20.73
C ILE A 385 19.42 -0.90 21.37
N ALA A 386 20.22 0.16 21.28
CA ALA A 386 21.52 0.24 21.94
C ALA A 386 21.56 1.42 22.92
N ILE A 387 22.04 1.18 24.14
CA ILE A 387 22.33 2.23 25.13
C ILE A 387 23.84 2.34 25.26
N LEU A 388 24.36 3.49 24.83
CA LEU A 388 25.79 3.77 24.79
C LEU A 388 26.18 4.76 25.88
N ARG A 389 27.38 4.61 26.44
CA ARG A 389 27.90 5.53 27.46
C ARG A 389 28.82 6.57 26.82
N ASN A 390 28.62 7.84 27.15
CA ASN A 390 29.41 8.98 26.68
C ASN A 390 29.43 9.17 25.14
N ALA A 391 28.39 8.72 24.43
CA ALA A 391 28.30 8.82 22.97
C ALA A 391 27.06 9.61 22.55
N ARG A 392 27.16 10.94 22.44
CA ARG A 392 26.02 11.81 22.10
C ARG A 392 25.88 12.03 20.59
N SER A 393 26.89 11.60 19.84
CA SER A 393 26.97 11.69 18.39
C SER A 393 27.91 10.61 17.86
N CYS A 394 27.90 10.37 16.56
CA CYS A 394 28.87 9.49 15.93
C CYS A 394 30.31 10.00 16.04
N LYS A 395 30.52 11.31 16.08
CA LYS A 395 31.85 11.89 16.36
C LYS A 395 32.41 11.44 17.71
N ASP A 396 31.57 11.27 18.73
CA ASP A 396 32.03 10.77 20.03
C ASP A 396 32.49 9.30 19.94
N LEU A 397 31.93 8.54 19.00
CA LEU A 397 32.27 7.15 18.77
C LEU A 397 33.63 6.98 18.09
N GLU A 398 34.21 8.00 17.45
CA GLU A 398 35.56 7.91 16.87
C GLU A 398 36.62 7.49 17.89
N LYS A 399 36.39 7.80 19.17
CA LYS A 399 37.28 7.47 20.29
C LYS A 399 37.15 6.02 20.77
N GLY A 400 36.12 5.30 20.34
CA GLY A 400 35.82 3.94 20.78
C GLY A 400 34.32 3.70 20.94
N LEU A 401 33.87 2.49 20.61
CA LEU A 401 32.52 2.02 20.89
C LEU A 401 32.45 1.36 22.27
N LYS A 402 31.59 1.89 23.14
CA LYS A 402 31.27 1.28 24.44
C LYS A 402 29.77 1.07 24.57
N VAL A 403 29.34 -0.16 24.35
CA VAL A 403 27.95 -0.57 24.48
C VAL A 403 27.68 -1.00 25.91
N ASP A 404 26.82 -0.27 26.62
CA ASP A 404 26.46 -0.64 28.00
C ASP A 404 25.25 -1.58 27.99
N VAL A 405 24.26 -1.33 27.13
CA VAL A 405 23.07 -2.20 27.00
C VAL A 405 22.74 -2.47 25.53
N ILE A 406 22.38 -3.71 25.21
CA ILE A 406 21.63 -4.08 24.00
C ILE A 406 20.30 -4.67 24.42
N ILE A 407 19.23 -4.24 23.74
CA ILE A 407 17.90 -4.84 23.86
C ILE A 407 17.47 -5.31 22.47
N GLU A 408 17.25 -6.62 22.33
CA GLU A 408 16.67 -7.24 21.13
C GLU A 408 15.18 -7.48 21.35
N ALA A 409 14.32 -6.89 20.54
CA ALA A 409 12.87 -6.96 20.69
C ALA A 409 12.30 -8.09 19.81
N LYS A 410 11.73 -9.12 20.44
CA LYS A 410 11.12 -10.26 19.74
C LYS A 410 9.61 -10.19 19.85
N ASN A 411 8.96 -9.76 18.76
CA ASN A 411 7.52 -9.53 18.67
C ASN A 411 6.70 -10.70 18.10
N LEU A 412 7.33 -11.83 17.79
CA LEU A 412 6.67 -13.04 17.29
C LEU A 412 6.76 -14.16 18.32
N GLU A 413 5.95 -15.20 18.15
CA GLU A 413 6.03 -16.44 18.94
C GLU A 413 7.43 -17.07 18.86
N PHE A 414 7.88 -17.69 19.96
CA PHE A 414 9.24 -18.23 20.09
C PHE A 414 9.63 -19.17 18.94
N SER A 415 8.72 -20.04 18.49
CA SER A 415 8.97 -20.98 17.39
C SER A 415 9.37 -20.31 16.07
N VAL A 416 9.06 -19.03 15.90
CA VAL A 416 9.40 -18.27 14.68
C VAL A 416 10.83 -17.72 14.75
N TRP A 417 11.29 -17.33 15.93
CA TRP A 417 12.61 -16.70 16.11
C TRP A 417 13.60 -17.56 16.89
N GLU A 418 13.28 -18.80 17.24
CA GLU A 418 14.17 -19.74 17.95
C GLU A 418 15.58 -19.77 17.35
N LYS A 419 15.67 -19.87 16.03
CA LYS A 419 16.97 -19.87 15.30
C LYS A 419 17.76 -18.58 15.48
N ASN A 420 17.13 -17.46 15.82
CA ASN A 420 17.83 -16.20 16.10
C ASN A 420 18.69 -16.29 17.35
N ILE A 421 18.51 -17.28 18.24
CA ILE A 421 19.42 -17.49 19.36
C ILE A 421 20.85 -17.65 18.84
N ASP A 422 21.06 -18.60 17.94
CA ASP A 422 22.38 -18.93 17.43
C ASP A 422 22.80 -17.99 16.29
N THR A 423 21.86 -17.51 15.47
CA THR A 423 22.19 -16.70 14.30
C THR A 423 22.28 -15.19 14.57
N GLN A 424 21.86 -14.71 15.74
CA GLN A 424 21.83 -13.28 16.04
C GLN A 424 22.13 -12.94 17.51
N ILE A 425 21.40 -13.53 18.46
CA ILE A 425 21.45 -13.15 19.87
C ILE A 425 22.82 -13.47 20.48
N LEU A 426 23.31 -14.70 20.34
CA LEU A 426 24.64 -15.08 20.83
C LEU A 426 25.77 -14.34 20.07
N PRO A 427 25.73 -14.23 18.72
CA PRO A 427 26.67 -13.38 18.00
C PRO A 427 26.71 -11.94 18.49
N TYR A 428 25.56 -11.31 18.72
CA TYR A 428 25.50 -9.93 19.21
C TYR A 428 26.13 -9.80 20.60
N LYS A 429 25.90 -10.76 21.50
CA LYS A 429 26.58 -10.79 22.80
C LYS A 429 28.10 -10.80 22.64
N CYS A 430 28.60 -11.62 21.73
CA CYS A 430 30.04 -11.78 21.47
C CYS A 430 30.67 -10.56 20.77
N ILE A 431 29.99 -9.99 19.76
CA ILE A 431 30.51 -8.89 18.94
C ILE A 431 30.52 -7.58 19.70
N PHE A 432 29.36 -7.19 20.24
CA PHE A 432 29.20 -5.91 20.90
C PHE A 432 29.72 -5.92 22.34
N ASP A 433 29.84 -7.10 22.94
CA ASP A 433 30.25 -7.30 24.33
C ASP A 433 29.56 -6.33 25.32
N PRO A 434 28.21 -6.22 25.29
CA PRO A 434 27.51 -5.29 26.15
C PRO A 434 27.59 -5.76 27.60
N LYS A 435 27.64 -4.81 28.54
CA LYS A 435 27.55 -5.13 29.99
C LYS A 435 26.23 -5.81 30.33
N LEU A 436 25.16 -5.41 29.66
CA LEU A 436 23.83 -5.98 29.80
C LEU A 436 23.25 -6.30 28.42
N MET A 437 22.85 -7.54 28.21
CA MET A 437 22.08 -7.93 27.03
C MET A 437 20.71 -8.42 27.45
N ILE A 438 19.66 -7.86 26.85
CA ILE A 438 18.27 -8.19 27.11
C ILE A 438 17.63 -8.70 25.81
N VAL A 439 16.92 -9.82 25.91
CA VAL A 439 15.96 -10.25 24.89
C VAL A 439 14.56 -9.92 25.44
N ALA A 440 13.93 -8.90 24.87
CA ALA A 440 12.61 -8.42 25.24
C ALA A 440 11.55 -9.13 24.38
N SER A 441 10.91 -10.15 24.92
CA SER A 441 9.91 -10.94 24.20
C SER A 441 8.49 -10.48 24.50
N LEU A 442 7.71 -10.32 23.43
CA LEU A 442 6.27 -10.08 23.51
C LEU A 442 5.53 -11.29 24.08
N HIS A 443 5.99 -12.50 23.72
CA HIS A 443 5.35 -13.77 24.05
C HIS A 443 6.13 -14.54 25.12
N SER A 444 5.54 -15.63 25.61
CA SER A 444 6.24 -16.56 26.50
C SER A 444 7.25 -17.42 25.72
N VAL A 445 8.31 -17.83 26.42
CA VAL A 445 9.44 -18.59 25.92
C VAL A 445 9.69 -19.78 26.86
N PRO A 446 10.02 -20.97 26.33
CA PRO A 446 10.26 -22.15 27.15
C PRO A 446 11.30 -21.90 28.26
N GLN A 447 11.02 -22.42 29.46
CA GLN A 447 11.88 -22.21 30.64
C GLN A 447 13.32 -22.67 30.41
N ILE A 448 13.52 -23.75 29.66
CA ILE A 448 14.85 -24.27 29.34
C ILE A 448 15.68 -23.28 28.51
N VAL A 449 15.05 -22.55 27.59
CA VAL A 449 15.69 -21.51 26.78
C VAL A 449 16.07 -20.31 27.65
N LYS A 450 15.20 -19.90 28.57
CA LYS A 450 15.49 -18.84 29.54
C LYS A 450 16.70 -19.18 30.40
N GLN A 451 16.75 -20.41 30.92
CA GLN A 451 17.90 -20.88 31.70
C GLN A 451 19.18 -20.94 30.86
N TYR A 452 19.09 -21.38 29.61
CA TYR A 452 20.22 -21.40 28.68
C TYR A 452 20.77 -20.00 28.42
N LEU A 453 19.94 -19.03 28.02
CA LEU A 453 20.37 -17.66 27.76
C LEU A 453 20.93 -16.98 29.01
N ASN A 454 20.33 -17.22 30.18
CA ASN A 454 20.83 -16.68 31.44
C ASN A 454 22.24 -17.20 31.77
N LYS A 455 22.55 -18.48 31.49
CA LYS A 455 23.92 -19.03 31.63
C LYS A 455 24.91 -18.36 30.69
N GLN A 456 24.45 -17.80 29.56
CA GLN A 456 25.26 -17.02 28.62
C GLN A 456 25.33 -15.52 29.00
N GLY A 457 24.79 -15.13 30.15
CA GLY A 457 24.76 -13.73 30.58
C GLY A 457 23.78 -12.85 29.78
N ILE A 458 22.73 -13.46 29.22
CA ILE A 458 21.67 -12.79 28.47
C ILE A 458 20.36 -12.92 29.23
N TYR A 459 19.73 -11.78 29.52
CA TYR A 459 18.48 -11.74 30.27
C TYR A 459 17.29 -11.79 29.31
N LEU A 460 16.50 -12.86 29.38
CA LEU A 460 15.25 -12.95 28.63
C LEU A 460 14.09 -12.47 29.49
N ILE A 461 13.44 -11.40 29.06
CA ILE A 461 12.28 -10.81 29.72
C ILE A 461 11.05 -10.99 28.84
N GLU A 462 10.02 -11.65 29.36
CA GLU A 462 8.77 -11.95 28.65
C GLU A 462 7.69 -10.91 28.96
N ASN A 463 6.58 -10.97 28.22
CA ASN A 463 5.41 -10.12 28.42
C ASN A 463 5.74 -8.62 28.35
N VAL A 464 6.59 -8.25 27.39
CA VAL A 464 6.99 -6.86 27.13
C VAL A 464 5.93 -6.20 26.25
N TYR A 465 4.81 -5.81 26.86
CA TYR A 465 3.71 -5.10 26.21
C TYR A 465 2.87 -4.31 27.22
N PRO A 466 1.99 -3.39 26.79
CA PRO A 466 1.07 -2.67 27.68
C PRO A 466 0.22 -3.59 28.56
N GLY A 467 0.33 -3.44 29.87
CA GLY A 467 -0.34 -4.31 30.87
C GLY A 467 0.41 -5.61 31.18
N GLY A 468 1.53 -5.90 30.49
CA GLY A 468 2.49 -6.92 30.89
C GLY A 468 3.50 -6.38 31.92
N ASN A 469 4.19 -7.28 32.62
CA ASN A 469 5.18 -6.93 33.65
C ASN A 469 6.62 -6.85 33.15
N GLY A 470 6.86 -7.17 31.87
CA GLY A 470 8.22 -7.22 31.31
C GLY A 470 8.90 -5.86 31.25
N MET A 471 8.16 -4.82 30.88
CA MET A 471 8.75 -3.47 30.74
C MET A 471 9.27 -2.92 32.08
N GLU A 472 8.57 -3.15 33.19
CA GLU A 472 9.03 -2.73 34.52
C GLU A 472 10.35 -3.40 34.93
N GLN A 473 10.55 -4.66 34.54
CA GLN A 473 11.80 -5.37 34.79
C GLN A 473 12.94 -4.75 33.99
N ILE A 474 12.72 -4.50 32.69
CA ILE A 474 13.71 -3.83 31.83
C ILE A 474 14.12 -2.47 32.43
N LEU A 475 13.14 -1.64 32.84
CA LEU A 475 13.40 -0.32 33.40
C LEU A 475 14.20 -0.31 34.71
N LYS A 476 14.14 -1.40 35.49
CA LYS A 476 14.94 -1.57 36.72
C LYS A 476 16.38 -2.01 36.44
N MET A 477 16.62 -2.65 35.30
CA MET A 477 17.92 -3.22 34.93
C MET A 477 18.79 -2.23 34.16
N ILE A 478 18.19 -1.38 33.33
CA ILE A 478 18.91 -0.38 32.55
C ILE A 478 19.37 0.78 33.47
N PRO A 479 20.55 1.37 33.20
CA PRO A 479 21.11 2.40 34.05
C PRO A 479 20.34 3.73 34.03
#